data_AF-A0A4Q3WA77-F1
#
_entry.id   AF-A0A4Q3WA77-F1
#
_cell.length_a   1.000
_cell.length_b   1.000
_cell.length_c   1.000
_cell.angle_alpha   90.00
_cell.angle_beta   90.00
_cell.angle_gamma   90.00
#
_symmetry.space_group_name_H-M   'P 1'
#
loop_
_entity.id
_entity.type
_entity.pdbx_description
1 polymer ?
#
loop_
_entity_poly.entity_id
_entity_poly.type
_entity_poly.pdbx_seq_one_letter_code
_entity_poly.pdbx_strand_id
1 'polypeptide(L)'
;LLLIVCVVTMVCSILATRPALPPGLFTQQEIDEKKVNLLFFGNFYRMSYDEYNKGMKEMMNDRDFLYGSLTRDVYSQGVVLGRKYRLLRLGYNVFMYGIVVSVLAFMIAAIFFK
;
A
#
# COMPACT_ATOMS: atom_id res chain seq x y z
N LEU A 1 1.10 -23.66 -20.04
CA LEU A 1 -0.08 -23.10 -19.33
C LEU A 1 0.28 -22.66 -17.91
N LEU A 2 0.76 -23.56 -17.05
CA LEU A 2 1.15 -23.25 -15.67
C LEU A 2 2.20 -22.14 -15.55
N LEU A 3 3.27 -22.17 -16.36
CA LEU A 3 4.30 -21.11 -16.34
C LEU A 3 3.72 -19.72 -16.65
N ILE A 4 2.77 -19.62 -17.59
CA ILE A 4 2.12 -18.35 -17.94
C ILE A 4 1.30 -17.84 -16.76
N VAL A 5 0.54 -18.73 -16.11
CA VAL A 5 -0.24 -18.39 -14.89
C VAL A 5 0.68 -17.87 -13.80
N CYS A 6 1.80 -18.54 -13.53
CA CYS A 6 2.76 -18.12 -12.52
C CYS A 6 3.36 -16.74 -12.83
N VAL A 7 3.73 -16.46 -14.08
CA VAL A 7 4.27 -15.15 -14.49
C VAL A 7 3.23 -14.05 -14.29
N VAL A 8 1.98 -14.26 -14.72
CA VAL A 8 0.91 -13.26 -14.55
C VAL A 8 0.64 -13.00 -13.07
N THR A 9 0.55 -14.05 -12.25
CA THR A 9 0.37 -13.92 -10.80
C THR A 9 1.54 -13.16 -10.16
N MET A 10 2.78 -13.45 -10.56
CA MET A 10 3.97 -12.75 -10.07
C MET A 10 3.94 -11.26 -10.41
N VAL A 11 3.54 -10.90 -11.64
CA VAL A 11 3.36 -9.49 -12.03
C VAL A 11 2.30 -8.79 -11.18
N CYS A 12 1.14 -9.42 -10.96
CA CYS A 12 0.11 -8.86 -10.07
C CYS A 12 0.63 -8.67 -8.64
N SER A 13 1.42 -9.63 -8.12
CA SER A 13 2.02 -9.55 -6.79
C SER A 13 3.02 -8.40 -6.69
N ILE A 14 3.91 -8.24 -7.69
CA ILE A 14 4.89 -7.14 -7.76
C ILE A 14 4.18 -5.78 -7.80
N LEU A 15 3.10 -5.66 -8.58
CA LEU A 15 2.32 -4.42 -8.64
C LEU A 15 1.61 -4.11 -7.32
N ALA A 16 1.18 -5.13 -6.57
CA ALA A 16 0.54 -4.96 -5.26
C ALA A 16 1.55 -4.56 -4.17
N THR A 17 2.80 -5.04 -4.26
CA THR A 17 3.85 -4.74 -3.28
C THR A 17 4.67 -3.49 -3.61
N ARG A 18 4.65 -3.00 -4.86
CA ARG A 18 5.39 -1.80 -5.26
C ARG A 18 5.02 -0.61 -4.38
N PRO A 19 5.96 -0.04 -3.61
CA PRO A 19 5.67 1.07 -2.72
C PRO A 19 5.38 2.33 -3.56
N ALA A 20 4.23 2.95 -3.31
CA ALA A 20 3.95 4.31 -3.76
C ALA A 20 4.47 5.26 -2.68
N LEU A 21 5.65 5.84 -2.91
CA LEU A 21 6.27 6.80 -1.99
C LEU A 21 5.77 8.22 -2.36
N PRO A 22 5.01 8.89 -1.48
CA PRO A 22 4.79 10.33 -1.65
C PRO A 22 6.13 11.08 -1.52
N PRO A 23 6.27 12.25 -2.18
CA PRO A 23 7.54 12.96 -2.31
C PRO A 23 8.15 13.42 -0.98
N GLY A 24 7.33 13.58 0.07
CA GLY A 24 7.77 13.69 1.46
C GLY A 24 8.79 14.80 1.73
N LEU A 25 8.64 15.90 1.01
CA LEU A 25 9.33 17.16 1.23
C LEU A 25 8.22 18.20 1.43
N PHE A 26 8.14 18.78 2.63
CA PHE A 26 7.21 19.86 2.94
C PHE A 26 7.97 20.95 3.70
N THR A 27 7.55 22.20 3.52
CA THR A 27 8.22 23.38 4.09
C THR A 27 7.64 23.73 5.46
N GLN A 28 8.40 24.43 6.31
CA GLN A 28 7.95 24.87 7.66
C GLN A 28 6.66 25.71 7.61
N GLN A 29 6.43 26.47 6.52
CA GLN A 29 5.18 27.20 6.32
C GLN A 29 3.95 26.28 6.20
N GLU A 30 4.08 25.09 5.61
CA GLU A 30 2.97 24.14 5.48
C GLU A 30 2.64 23.43 6.81
N ILE A 31 3.63 23.34 7.71
CA ILE A 31 3.47 22.87 9.09
C ILE A 31 2.70 23.93 9.91
N ASP A 32 3.11 25.19 9.81
CA ASP A 32 2.46 26.32 10.49
C ASP A 32 1.02 26.55 10.01
N GLU A 33 0.72 26.25 8.74
CA GLU A 33 -0.64 26.27 8.18
C GLU A 33 -1.51 25.06 8.58
N LYS A 34 -1.02 24.16 9.45
CA LYS A 34 -1.71 22.92 9.88
C LYS A 34 -2.10 22.00 8.71
N LYS A 35 -1.42 22.11 7.58
CA LYS A 35 -1.68 21.28 6.39
C LYS A 35 -0.89 19.97 6.40
N VAL A 36 0.16 19.89 7.21
CA VAL A 36 1.05 18.71 7.27
C VAL A 36 0.67 17.80 8.43
N ASN A 37 0.36 16.54 8.12
CA ASN A 37 0.09 15.50 9.11
C ASN A 37 1.42 14.92 9.64
N LEU A 38 1.86 15.35 10.82
CA LEU A 38 3.09 14.84 11.47
C LEU A 38 3.01 13.35 11.86
N LEU A 39 1.82 12.75 11.88
CA LEU A 39 1.66 11.32 12.18
C LEU A 39 1.94 10.44 10.94
N PHE A 40 1.90 11.02 9.75
CA PHE A 40 2.14 10.28 8.52
C PHE A 40 3.64 10.13 8.25
N PHE A 41 4.11 8.88 8.18
CA PHE A 41 5.51 8.53 7.94
C PHE A 41 6.16 9.28 6.77
N GLY A 42 5.43 9.41 5.66
CA GLY A 42 5.95 10.11 4.47
C GLY A 42 6.23 11.58 4.68
N ASN A 43 5.70 12.20 5.73
CA ASN A 43 5.90 13.63 6.02
C ASN A 43 7.09 13.88 6.96
N PHE A 44 7.46 12.92 7.81
CA PHE A 44 8.54 13.11 8.79
C PHE A 44 9.81 12.29 8.53
N TYR A 45 9.82 11.34 7.59
CA TYR A 45 10.98 10.44 7.41
C TYR A 45 12.32 11.12 7.06
N ARG A 46 12.28 12.40 6.65
CA ARG A 46 13.47 13.23 6.37
C ARG A 46 13.70 14.36 7.39
N MET A 47 12.87 14.46 8.44
CA MET A 47 12.98 15.50 9.46
C MET A 47 14.01 15.13 10.53
N SER A 48 14.65 16.14 11.14
CA SER A 48 15.44 15.91 12.34
C SER A 48 14.55 15.59 13.54
N TYR A 49 15.07 14.83 14.52
CA TYR A 49 14.31 14.47 15.71
C TYR A 49 13.85 15.70 16.51
N ASP A 50 14.70 16.73 16.61
CA ASP A 50 14.38 17.94 17.38
C ASP A 50 13.23 18.73 16.75
N GLU A 51 13.21 18.87 15.42
CA GLU A 51 12.10 19.49 14.69
C GLU A 51 10.81 18.68 14.83
N TYR A 52 10.92 17.35 14.69
CA TYR A 52 9.78 16.45 14.84
C TYR A 52 9.17 16.52 16.25
N ASN A 53 10.01 16.45 17.28
CA ASN A 53 9.59 16.50 18.68
C ASN A 53 8.92 17.84 19.03
N LYS A 54 9.45 18.95 18.51
CA LYS A 54 8.85 20.28 18.69
C LYS A 54 7.46 20.35 18.06
N GLY A 55 7.32 19.96 16.79
CA GLY A 55 6.03 19.95 16.09
C GLY A 55 5.01 18.99 16.74
N MET A 56 5.46 17.83 17.21
CA MET A 56 4.60 16.88 17.92
C MET A 56 4.09 17.44 19.25
N LYS A 57 4.93 18.11 20.03
CA LYS A 57 4.49 18.77 21.28
C LYS A 57 3.47 19.86 21.02
N GLU A 58 3.65 20.64 19.95
CA GLU A 58 2.69 21.67 19.54
C GLU A 58 1.35 21.04 19.11
N MET A 59 1.39 19.98 18.31
CA MET A 59 0.20 19.21 17.95
C MET A 59 -0.51 18.61 19.16
N MET A 60 0.23 18.09 20.15
CA MET A 60 -0.37 17.53 21.37
C MET A 60 -1.09 18.58 22.23
N ASN A 61 -0.67 19.84 22.16
CA ASN A 61 -1.32 20.94 22.88
C ASN A 61 -2.59 21.44 22.17
N ASP A 62 -2.77 21.14 20.88
CA ASP A 62 -3.96 21.48 20.08
C ASP A 62 -4.78 20.22 19.77
N ARG A 63 -5.86 20.01 20.54
CA ARG A 63 -6.71 18.81 20.40
C ARG A 63 -7.33 18.68 19.01
N ASP A 64 -7.79 19.76 18.41
CA ASP A 64 -8.44 19.72 17.10
C ASP A 64 -7.43 19.34 16.03
N PHE A 65 -6.21 19.87 16.12
CA PHE A 65 -5.13 19.49 15.21
C PHE A 65 -4.70 18.03 15.38
N LEU A 66 -4.58 17.54 16.63
CA LEU A 66 -4.22 16.16 16.92
C LEU A 66 -5.27 15.16 16.38
N TYR A 67 -6.55 15.35 16.75
CA TYR A 67 -7.61 14.43 16.32
C TYR A 67 -7.89 14.51 14.82
N GLY A 68 -7.78 15.71 14.22
CA GLY A 68 -7.86 15.88 12.77
C GLY A 68 -6.74 15.15 12.04
N SER A 69 -5.52 15.22 12.57
CA SER A 69 -4.35 14.51 12.02
C SER A 69 -4.49 13.00 12.12
N LEU A 70 -4.93 12.47 13.27
CA LEU A 70 -5.23 11.05 13.46
C LEU A 70 -6.29 10.55 12.46
N THR A 71 -7.38 11.30 12.30
CA THR A 71 -8.46 10.94 11.40
C THR A 71 -7.98 10.88 9.94
N ARG A 72 -7.22 11.89 9.50
CA ARG A 72 -6.63 11.93 8.16
C ARG A 72 -5.65 10.78 7.95
N ASP A 73 -4.83 10.47 8.96
CA ASP A 73 -3.87 9.39 8.89
C ASP A 73 -4.57 8.04 8.69
N VAL A 74 -5.49 7.68 9.58
CA VAL A 74 -6.27 6.43 9.51
C VAL A 74 -7.04 6.32 8.18
N TYR A 75 -7.68 7.41 7.74
CA TYR A 75 -8.38 7.44 6.46
C TYR A 75 -7.43 7.18 5.28
N SER A 76 -6.29 7.88 5.23
CA SER A 76 -5.30 7.73 4.16
C SER A 76 -4.71 6.31 4.12
N GLN A 77 -4.40 5.74 5.28
CA GLN A 77 -3.96 4.35 5.41
C GLN A 77 -5.02 3.39 4.87
N GLY A 78 -6.29 3.58 5.25
CA GLY A 78 -7.41 2.78 4.79
C GLY A 78 -7.58 2.78 3.26
N VAL A 79 -7.49 3.95 2.62
CA VAL A 79 -7.60 4.10 1.16
C VAL A 79 -6.47 3.37 0.44
N VAL A 80 -5.22 3.53 0.90
CA VAL A 80 -4.06 2.85 0.31
C VAL A 80 -4.16 1.34 0.50
N LEU A 81 -4.58 0.89 1.68
CA LEU A 81 -4.75 -0.52 1.99
C LEU A 81 -5.81 -1.16 1.09
N GLY A 82 -6.97 -0.51 0.92
CA GLY A 82 -8.04 -0.98 0.04
C GLY A 82 -7.56 -1.21 -1.41
N ARG A 83 -6.77 -0.27 -1.94
CA ARG A 83 -6.18 -0.41 -3.29
C ARG A 83 -5.24 -1.61 -3.39
N LYS A 84 -4.34 -1.79 -2.42
CA LYS A 84 -3.41 -2.92 -2.37
C LYS A 84 -4.14 -4.26 -2.28
N TYR A 85 -5.16 -4.35 -1.42
CA TYR A 85 -5.97 -5.55 -1.24
C TYR A 85 -6.75 -5.92 -2.51
N ARG A 86 -7.22 -4.95 -3.29
CA ARG A 86 -7.90 -5.21 -4.56
C ARG A 86 -6.96 -5.85 -5.59
N LEU A 87 -5.72 -5.34 -5.72
CA LEU A 87 -4.71 -5.90 -6.61
C LEU A 87 -4.29 -7.31 -6.16
N LEU A 88 -4.09 -7.49 -4.85
CA LEU A 88 -3.73 -8.78 -4.29
C LEU A 88 -4.83 -9.82 -4.55
N ARG A 89 -6.10 -9.46 -4.32
CA ARG A 89 -7.26 -10.33 -4.60
C ARG A 89 -7.33 -10.73 -6.07
N LEU A 90 -7.04 -9.82 -6.98
CA LEU A 90 -6.97 -10.13 -8.41
C LEU A 90 -5.89 -11.19 -8.69
N GLY A 91 -4.69 -11.03 -8.13
CA GLY A 91 -3.59 -11.99 -8.26
C GLY A 91 -3.96 -13.38 -7.73
N TYR A 92 -4.60 -13.45 -6.56
CA TYR A 92 -5.11 -14.69 -5.98
C TYR A 92 -6.13 -15.39 -6.90
N ASN A 93 -7.09 -14.64 -7.43
CA ASN A 93 -8.09 -15.21 -8.33
C ASN A 93 -7.44 -15.78 -9.60
N VAL A 94 -6.55 -15.02 -10.25
CA VAL A 94 -5.84 -15.47 -11.46
C VAL A 94 -5.03 -16.73 -11.20
N PHE A 95 -4.32 -16.79 -10.07
CA PHE A 95 -3.54 -17.96 -9.68
C PHE A 95 -4.40 -19.18 -9.43
N MET A 96 -5.46 -19.02 -8.64
CA MET A 96 -6.35 -20.10 -8.23
C MET A 96 -7.03 -20.75 -9.44
N TYR A 97 -7.64 -19.96 -10.32
CA TYR A 97 -8.27 -20.49 -11.53
C TYR A 97 -7.23 -21.03 -12.52
N GLY A 98 -6.09 -20.35 -12.67
CA GLY A 98 -5.05 -20.76 -13.61
C GLY A 98 -4.39 -22.09 -13.26
N ILE A 99 -4.18 -22.40 -11.98
CA ILE A 99 -3.68 -23.71 -11.54
C ILE A 99 -4.70 -24.80 -11.84
N VAL A 100 -5.97 -24.60 -11.48
CA VAL A 100 -7.03 -25.60 -11.72
C VAL A 100 -7.11 -25.93 -13.22
N VAL A 101 -7.15 -24.92 -14.08
CA VAL A 101 -7.16 -25.12 -15.55
C VAL A 101 -5.90 -25.82 -16.03
N SER A 102 -4.73 -25.47 -15.51
CA SER A 102 -3.45 -26.11 -15.89
C SER A 102 -3.42 -27.59 -15.54
N VAL A 103 -3.89 -27.96 -14.35
CA VAL A 103 -3.95 -29.35 -13.88
C VAL A 103 -4.95 -30.16 -14.70
N LEU A 104 -6.15 -29.61 -14.96
CA LEU A 104 -7.15 -30.26 -15.79
C LEU A 104 -6.67 -30.47 -17.23
N ALA A 105 -6.06 -29.45 -17.84
CA ALA A 105 -5.50 -29.55 -19.18
C ALA A 105 -4.40 -30.62 -19.27
N PHE A 106 -3.54 -30.71 -18.24
CA PHE A 106 -2.53 -31.75 -18.16
C PHE A 106 -3.16 -33.15 -18.04
N MET A 107 -4.17 -33.34 -17.19
CA MET A 107 -4.88 -34.62 -17.09
C MET A 107 -5.54 -35.03 -18.40
N ILE A 108 -6.23 -34.12 -19.08
CA ILE A 108 -6.87 -34.39 -20.37
C ILE A 108 -5.82 -34.78 -21.41
N ALA A 109 -4.73 -34.01 -21.52
CA ALA A 109 -3.64 -34.32 -22.43
C ALA A 109 -3.00 -35.68 -22.12
N ALA A 110 -2.78 -36.00 -20.85
CA ALA A 110 -2.21 -37.28 -20.43
C ALA A 110 -3.12 -38.49 -20.67
N ILE A 111 -4.44 -38.29 -20.74
CA ILE A 111 -5.40 -39.35 -21.08
C ILE A 111 -5.54 -39.51 -22.61
N PHE A 112 -5.56 -38.40 -23.36
CA PHE A 112 -5.74 -38.41 -24.82
C PHE A 112 -4.46 -38.71 -25.61
N PHE A 113 -3.29 -38.29 -25.13
CA PHE A 113 -1.97 -38.57 -25.74
C PHE A 113 -1.26 -39.76 -25.05
N LYS A 114 -2.04 -40.62 -24.40
CA LYS A 114 -1.54 -41.90 -23.90
C LYS A 114 -1.38 -42.91 -25.01
#